data_AF-A0A410Q6M3-F1
#
_entry.id   AF-A0A410Q6M3-F1
#
_cell.length_a   1.000
_cell.length_b   1.000
_cell.length_c   1.000
_cell.angle_alpha   90.00
_cell.angle_beta   90.00
_cell.angle_gamma   90.00
#
_symmetry.space_group_name_H-M   'P 1'
#
loop_
_entity.id
_entity.type
_entity.pdbx_description
1 polymer ?
#
loop_
_entity_poly.entity_id
_entity_poly.type
_entity_poly.pdbx_seq_one_letter_code
_entity_poly.pdbx_strand_id
1 'polypeptide(L)'
;MSVKRGALENCPKSVLAAFKELDAVLPVVRRVHGGAHPELEKVGWLVGNLHARLSEGTDRSELNRILDQLREVTGGYTAPSDACEGFQKEYQLLSQIDAGIRTEVK
;
A
#
# COMPACT_ATOMS: atom_id res chain seq x y z
N MET A 1 -6.71 -14.93 -9.02
CA MET A 1 -7.11 -13.65 -9.63
C MET A 1 -5.85 -12.95 -10.09
N SER A 2 -5.49 -13.10 -11.36
CA SER A 2 -4.27 -12.55 -11.92
C SER A 2 -4.50 -11.07 -12.22
N VAL A 3 -3.83 -10.18 -11.48
CA VAL A 3 -3.78 -8.75 -11.80
C VAL A 3 -3.25 -8.63 -13.24
N LYS A 4 -4.08 -8.09 -14.14
CA LYS A 4 -3.72 -7.97 -15.55
C LYS A 4 -2.47 -7.10 -15.68
N ARG A 5 -1.51 -7.59 -16.45
CA ARG A 5 -0.14 -7.10 -16.61
C ARG A 5 -0.01 -5.70 -17.27
N GLY A 6 -1.09 -4.91 -17.38
CA GLY A 6 -1.14 -3.63 -18.11
C GLY A 6 -1.45 -2.40 -17.26
N ALA A 7 -1.34 -2.51 -15.94
CA ALA A 7 -1.86 -1.54 -14.97
C ALA A 7 -0.81 -0.62 -14.33
N LEU A 8 0.44 -1.09 -14.30
CA LEU A 8 1.55 -0.46 -13.58
C LEU A 8 2.65 0.02 -14.55
N GLU A 9 2.35 0.03 -15.84
CA GLU A 9 3.30 0.38 -16.91
C GLU A 9 3.76 1.85 -16.86
N ASN A 10 2.99 2.72 -16.19
CA ASN A 10 3.37 4.12 -15.91
C ASN A 10 3.86 4.35 -14.46
N CYS A 11 3.96 3.30 -13.63
CA CYS A 11 4.53 3.43 -12.29
C CYS A 11 6.06 3.27 -12.34
N PRO A 12 6.82 4.06 -11.56
CA PRO A 12 8.25 3.88 -11.48
C PRO A 12 8.59 2.48 -10.98
N LYS A 13 9.69 1.91 -11.48
CA LYS A 13 10.12 0.53 -11.17
C LYS A 13 10.22 0.27 -9.66
N SER A 14 10.59 1.29 -8.88
CA SER A 14 10.65 1.23 -7.42
C SER A 14 9.27 1.01 -6.78
N VAL A 15 8.24 1.73 -7.24
CA VAL A 15 6.85 1.55 -6.77
C VAL A 15 6.31 0.19 -7.15
N LEU A 16 6.58 -0.27 -8.39
CA LEU A 16 6.19 -1.60 -8.84
C LEU A 16 6.83 -2.72 -7.99
N ALA A 17 8.11 -2.58 -7.66
CA ALA A 17 8.82 -3.54 -6.80
C ALA A 17 8.24 -3.54 -5.38
N ALA A 18 7.97 -2.37 -4.82
CA ALA A 18 7.38 -2.23 -3.48
C ALA A 18 5.98 -2.86 -3.39
N PHE A 19 5.12 -2.68 -4.41
CA PHE A 19 3.81 -3.35 -4.47
C PHE A 19 3.95 -4.87 -4.52
N LYS A 20 4.88 -5.39 -5.32
CA LYS A 20 5.12 -6.84 -5.40
C LYS A 20 5.53 -7.44 -4.05
N GLU A 21 6.38 -6.75 -3.29
CA GLU A 21 6.73 -7.17 -1.94
C GLU A 21 5.54 -7.02 -0.98
N LEU A 22 4.77 -5.94 -1.09
CA LEU A 22 3.62 -5.67 -0.23
C LEU A 22 2.55 -6.76 -0.38
N ASP A 23 2.25 -7.18 -1.61
CA ASP A 23 1.30 -8.25 -1.92
C ASP A 23 1.68 -9.59 -1.27
N ALA A 24 2.98 -9.83 -1.02
CA ALA A 24 3.46 -11.02 -0.34
C ALA A 24 3.36 -10.92 1.19
N VAL A 25 3.60 -9.73 1.74
CA VAL A 25 3.65 -9.47 3.20
C VAL A 25 2.26 -9.26 3.80
N LEU A 26 1.44 -8.43 3.15
CA LEU A 26 0.11 -8.00 3.63
C LEU A 26 -0.83 -9.16 4.01
N PRO A 27 -0.98 -10.25 3.23
CA PRO A 27 -1.85 -11.36 3.63
C PRO A 27 -1.31 -12.13 4.84
N VAL A 28 0.00 -12.16 5.06
CA VAL A 28 0.62 -12.82 6.22
C VAL A 28 0.39 -11.99 7.47
N VAL A 29 0.67 -10.68 7.40
CA VAL A 29 0.47 -9.76 8.54
C VAL A 29 -1.00 -9.71 8.93
N ARG A 30 -1.93 -9.56 7.97
CA ARG A 30 -3.38 -9.62 8.26
C ARG A 30 -3.82 -10.93 8.88
N ARG A 31 -3.28 -12.08 8.44
CA ARG A 31 -3.63 -13.38 9.02
C ARG A 31 -3.21 -13.51 10.48
N VAL A 32 -2.02 -13.02 10.83
CA VAL A 32 -1.45 -13.18 12.17
C VAL A 32 -1.94 -12.07 13.13
N HIS A 33 -2.07 -10.85 12.63
CA HIS A 33 -2.34 -9.66 13.44
C HIS A 33 -3.74 -9.07 13.26
N GLY A 34 -4.49 -9.41 12.20
CA GLY A 34 -5.77 -8.76 11.87
C GLY A 34 -6.85 -8.89 12.95
N GLY A 35 -6.77 -9.91 13.82
CA GLY A 35 -7.67 -10.03 14.97
C GLY A 35 -7.38 -9.04 16.10
N ALA A 36 -6.13 -8.61 16.24
CA ALA A 36 -5.70 -7.61 17.23
C ALA A 36 -5.66 -6.18 16.64
N HIS A 37 -5.53 -6.08 15.32
CA HIS A 37 -5.33 -4.84 14.58
C HIS A 37 -6.44 -4.66 13.53
N PRO A 38 -7.63 -4.17 13.92
CA PRO A 38 -8.75 -3.96 13.00
C PRO A 38 -8.44 -2.94 11.89
N GLU A 39 -7.44 -2.07 12.08
CA GLU A 39 -6.94 -1.16 11.06
C GLU A 39 -6.39 -1.89 9.84
N LEU A 40 -5.82 -3.10 10.00
CA LEU A 40 -5.21 -3.85 8.90
C LEU A 40 -6.25 -4.31 7.87
N GLU A 41 -7.51 -4.51 8.28
CA GLU A 41 -8.60 -4.76 7.34
C GLU A 41 -8.85 -3.55 6.44
N LYS A 42 -8.81 -2.34 7.03
CA LYS A 42 -8.98 -1.09 6.27
C LYS A 42 -7.77 -0.80 5.38
N VAL A 43 -6.55 -1.05 5.87
CA VAL A 43 -5.32 -0.95 5.06
C VAL A 43 -5.40 -1.86 3.85
N GLY A 44 -5.76 -3.13 4.03
CA GLY A 44 -5.91 -4.08 2.92
C GLY A 44 -6.94 -3.62 1.88
N TRP A 45 -8.07 -3.06 2.32
CA TRP A 45 -9.07 -2.48 1.42
C TRP A 45 -8.52 -1.27 0.64
N LEU A 46 -7.84 -0.34 1.31
CA LEU A 46 -7.26 0.84 0.68
C LEU A 46 -6.17 0.48 -0.33
N VAL A 47 -5.30 -0.48 -0.01
CA VAL A 47 -4.28 -1.01 -0.93
C VAL A 47 -4.92 -1.62 -2.18
N GLY A 48 -6.00 -2.39 -2.03
CA GLY A 48 -6.75 -2.94 -3.16
C GLY A 48 -7.34 -1.84 -4.05
N ASN A 49 -7.91 -0.77 -3.46
CA ASN A 49 -8.40 0.38 -4.20
C ASN A 49 -7.28 1.11 -4.93
N LEU A 50 -6.13 1.31 -4.28
CA LEU A 50 -4.96 1.94 -4.89
C LEU A 50 -4.49 1.17 -6.13
N HIS A 51 -4.39 -0.15 -6.05
CA HIS A 51 -4.10 -1.01 -7.20
C HIS A 51 -5.10 -0.84 -8.34
N ALA A 52 -6.40 -0.84 -8.03
CA ALA A 52 -7.45 -0.67 -9.03
C ALA A 52 -7.31 0.69 -9.72
N ARG A 53 -7.15 1.78 -8.96
CA ARG A 53 -7.04 3.14 -9.52
C ARG A 53 -5.79 3.33 -10.38
N LEU A 54 -4.66 2.77 -9.96
CA LEU A 54 -3.44 2.76 -10.76
C LEU A 54 -3.66 2.00 -12.07
N SER A 55 -4.35 0.85 -12.01
CA SER A 55 -4.71 0.07 -13.21
C SER A 55 -5.66 0.77 -14.16
N GLU A 56 -6.53 1.62 -13.66
CA GLU A 56 -7.49 2.37 -14.45
C GLU A 56 -6.86 3.63 -15.09
N GLY A 57 -5.63 3.98 -14.73
CA GLY A 57 -5.01 5.25 -15.16
C GLY A 57 -5.71 6.47 -14.55
N THR A 58 -6.21 6.35 -13.33
CA THR A 58 -7.02 7.38 -12.66
C THR A 58 -6.20 8.66 -12.38
N ASP A 59 -6.89 9.81 -12.29
CA ASP A 59 -6.29 11.09 -11.90
C ASP A 59 -5.56 11.02 -10.55
N ARG A 60 -4.45 11.76 -10.48
CA ARG A 60 -3.56 11.84 -9.31
C ARG A 60 -4.28 12.26 -8.03
N SER A 61 -5.29 13.12 -8.14
CA SER A 61 -6.04 13.61 -6.98
C SER A 61 -6.73 12.48 -6.24
N GLU A 62 -7.22 11.47 -6.96
CA GLU A 62 -7.86 10.30 -6.36
C GLU A 62 -6.84 9.36 -5.73
N LEU A 63 -5.69 9.15 -6.38
CA LEU A 63 -4.58 8.39 -5.80
C LEU A 63 -4.11 9.04 -4.49
N ASN A 64 -3.93 10.35 -4.49
CA ASN A 64 -3.54 11.11 -3.30
C ASN A 64 -4.57 10.97 -2.17
N ARG A 65 -5.87 10.99 -2.46
CA ARG A 65 -6.91 10.75 -1.44
C ARG A 65 -6.79 9.38 -0.80
N ILE A 66 -6.57 8.33 -1.59
CA ILE A 66 -6.38 6.97 -1.06
C ILE A 66 -5.12 6.91 -0.19
N LEU A 67 -4.04 7.57 -0.63
CA LEU A 67 -2.79 7.66 0.12
C LEU A 67 -2.94 8.47 1.42
N ASP A 68 -3.71 9.56 1.42
CA ASP A 68 -4.01 10.33 2.63
C ASP A 68 -4.80 9.48 3.63
N GLN A 69 -5.77 8.69 3.17
CA GLN A 69 -6.47 7.73 4.02
C GLN A 69 -5.54 6.66 4.58
N LEU A 70 -4.62 6.13 3.76
CA LEU A 70 -3.61 5.17 4.23
C LEU A 70 -2.73 5.77 5.33
N ARG A 71 -2.28 7.03 5.18
CA ARG A 71 -1.52 7.73 6.24
C ARG A 71 -2.35 7.91 7.50
N GLU A 72 -3.63 8.27 7.38
CA GLU A 72 -4.51 8.44 8.54
C GLU A 72 -4.65 7.14 9.34
N VAL A 73 -5.00 6.03 8.67
CA VAL A 73 -5.26 4.76 9.37
C VAL A 73 -4.00 4.09 9.93
N THR A 74 -2.82 4.41 9.39
CA THR A 74 -1.53 3.85 9.83
C THR A 74 -0.74 4.78 10.76
N GLY A 75 -1.28 5.95 11.10
CA GLY A 75 -0.52 6.96 11.87
C GLY A 75 0.75 7.42 11.13
N GLY A 76 0.64 7.61 9.81
CA GLY A 76 1.75 8.00 8.95
C GLY A 76 2.76 6.87 8.69
N TYR A 77 2.27 5.63 8.59
CA TYR A 77 3.11 4.43 8.45
C TYR A 77 4.03 4.20 9.65
N THR A 78 3.59 4.58 10.85
CA THR A 78 4.35 4.37 12.08
C THR A 78 3.97 3.03 12.69
N ALA A 79 4.88 2.05 12.61
CA ALA A 79 4.64 0.75 13.23
C ALA A 79 4.71 0.87 14.77
N PRO A 80 3.85 0.14 15.52
CA PRO A 80 3.92 0.10 16.97
C PRO A 80 5.24 -0.54 17.45
N SER A 81 5.68 -0.19 18.66
CA SER A 81 6.97 -0.67 19.21
C SER A 81 7.03 -2.19 19.43
N ASP A 82 5.89 -2.86 19.53
CA ASP A 82 5.76 -4.32 19.68
C ASP A 82 5.49 -5.02 18.33
N ALA A 83 5.54 -4.28 17.21
CA ALA A 83 5.32 -4.83 15.88
C ALA A 83 6.42 -5.83 15.49
N CYS A 84 6.02 -6.96 14.92
CA CYS A 84 6.96 -7.89 14.30
C CYS A 84 7.58 -7.32 13.01
N GLU A 85 8.67 -7.92 12.55
CA GLU A 85 9.37 -7.52 11.32
C GLU A 85 8.44 -7.46 10.09
N GLY A 86 7.47 -8.38 10.01
CA GLY A 86 6.50 -8.40 8.90
C GLY A 86 5.61 -7.15 8.86
N PHE A 87 5.11 -6.72 10.01
CA PHE A 87 4.29 -5.51 10.12
C PHE A 87 5.12 -4.25 9.82
N GLN A 88 6.33 -4.18 10.37
CA GLN A 88 7.26 -3.07 10.08
C GLN A 88 7.57 -2.98 8.58
N LYS A 89 7.80 -4.13 7.94
CA LYS A 89 8.04 -4.21 6.50
C LYS A 89 6.82 -3.78 5.69
N GLU A 90 5.61 -4.15 6.08
CA GLU A 90 4.37 -3.69 5.43
C GLU A 90 4.31 -2.14 5.42
N TYR A 91 4.52 -1.51 6.58
CA TYR A 91 4.43 -0.05 6.71
C TYR A 91 5.59 0.66 5.97
N GLN A 92 6.78 0.09 5.98
CA GLN A 92 7.91 0.58 5.20
C GLN A 92 7.59 0.58 3.69
N LEU A 93 6.99 -0.50 3.18
CA LEU A 93 6.62 -0.62 1.76
C LEU A 93 5.51 0.37 1.39
N LEU A 94 4.50 0.52 2.25
CA LEU A 94 3.44 1.52 2.06
C LEU A 94 3.99 2.94 1.99
N SER A 95 4.94 3.30 2.87
CA SER A 95 5.60 4.60 2.84
C SER A 95 6.40 4.82 1.56
N GLN A 96 7.07 3.79 1.02
CA GLN A 96 7.81 3.88 -0.24
C GLN A 96 6.86 4.07 -1.44
N ILE A 97 5.74 3.36 -1.45
CA ILE A 97 4.71 3.48 -2.48
C ILE A 97 4.12 4.90 -2.47
N ASP A 98 3.72 5.39 -1.30
CA ASP A 98 3.18 6.74 -1.14
C ASP A 98 4.17 7.80 -1.66
N ALA A 99 5.42 7.73 -1.19
CA ALA A 99 6.45 8.67 -1.62
C ALA A 99 6.65 8.62 -3.13
N GLY A 100 6.81 7.43 -3.71
CA GLY A 100 7.05 7.27 -5.14
C GLY A 100 5.90 7.77 -6.02
N ILE A 101 4.64 7.56 -5.62
CA ILE A 101 3.48 8.10 -6.34
C ILE A 101 3.43 9.63 -6.23
N ARG A 102 3.77 10.18 -5.06
CA ARG A 102 3.73 11.63 -4.83
C ARG A 102 4.91 12.37 -5.47
N THR A 103 6.08 11.78 -5.56
CA THR A 103 7.28 12.46 -6.09
C THR A 103 7.39 12.42 -7.61
N GLU A 104 6.98 11.33 -8.27
CA GLU A 104 7.32 11.07 -9.68
C GLU A 104 6.27 11.51 -10.70
N VAL A 105 5.18 12.15 -10.27
CA VAL A 105 4.20 12.75 -11.19
C VAL A 105 4.42 14.27 -11.18
N LYS A 106 5.31 14.77 -12.03
CA LYS A 106 5.46 16.21 -12.32
C LYS A 106 5.28 16.44 -13.80
#